data_AF-W4HG55-F1
#
_entry.id   AF-W4HG55-F1
#
_cell.length_a   1.000
_cell.length_b   1.000
_cell.length_c   1.000
_cell.angle_alpha   90.00
_cell.angle_beta   90.00
_cell.angle_gamma   90.00
#
_symmetry.space_group_name_H-M   'P 1'
#
loop_
_entity.id
_entity.type
_entity.pdbx_description
1 polymer ?
#
loop_
_entity_poly.entity_id
_entity_poly.type
_entity_poly.pdbx_seq_one_letter_code
_entity_poly.pdbx_strand_id
1 'polypeptide(L)'
;MSDAFPANLAFACSQFASIAQVCRRIGINRQQFNKYLAAQVRPSQHNMRRICDFFGVTESEILLEERRFRELLAVRSAPETQRGAPLYAPAIERLSRASGSLDRYCGYYYRYFFAFSYPGMITRSIGRLTRVGDQYLWKNVERHASMSHGASDVTKYEGMAFLLGDRLTIVEYESLLAGSITQMILYPSYHTGIDYLTGLQTGGPMKRGRKPAASRVMLEYLGQRVDLSRAIRRCGMFSQEAVGPRVTALIRNDMAADAWVFEVDQL
;
A
#
# COMPACT_ATOMS: atom_id res chain seq x y z
N MET A 1 37.82 13.82 -23.22
CA MET A 1 37.06 12.71 -22.62
C MET A 1 35.63 13.19 -22.47
N SER A 2 34.67 12.57 -23.19
CA SER A 2 33.26 12.95 -23.11
C SER A 2 32.76 12.67 -21.70
N ASP A 3 32.12 13.64 -21.08
CA ASP A 3 31.47 13.43 -19.79
C ASP A 3 30.32 12.42 -19.96
N ALA A 4 30.42 11.28 -19.28
CA ALA A 4 29.46 10.18 -19.41
C ALA A 4 28.12 10.47 -18.73
N PHE A 5 28.07 11.47 -17.84
CA PHE A 5 26.89 11.80 -17.05
C PHE A 5 25.60 12.06 -17.86
N PRO A 6 25.58 12.85 -18.95
CA PRO A 6 24.35 13.18 -19.67
C PRO A 6 23.81 11.96 -20.41
N ALA A 7 24.70 11.13 -20.97
CA ALA A 7 24.34 9.88 -21.63
C ALA A 7 23.80 8.84 -20.63
N ASN A 8 24.45 8.72 -19.47
CA ASN A 8 23.99 7.88 -18.37
C ASN A 8 22.65 8.35 -17.82
N LEU A 9 22.47 9.66 -17.61
CA LEU A 9 21.21 10.24 -17.16
C LEU A 9 20.08 10.01 -18.18
N ALA A 10 20.37 10.16 -19.48
CA ALA A 10 19.40 9.88 -20.55
C ALA A 10 19.00 8.39 -20.57
N PHE A 11 19.97 7.49 -20.42
CA PHE A 11 19.73 6.05 -20.33
C PHE A 11 18.92 5.67 -19.10
N ALA A 12 19.22 6.25 -17.93
CA ALA A 12 18.44 6.02 -16.73
C ALA A 12 16.98 6.51 -16.88
N CYS A 13 16.79 7.64 -17.58
CA CYS A 13 15.45 8.17 -17.86
C CYS A 13 14.64 7.31 -18.84
N SER A 14 15.27 6.55 -19.74
CA SER A 14 14.56 5.73 -20.74
C SER A 14 13.80 4.55 -20.12
N GLN A 15 14.11 4.19 -18.86
CA GLN A 15 13.39 3.18 -18.09
C GLN A 15 12.01 3.64 -17.59
N PHE A 16 11.62 4.90 -17.87
CA PHE A 16 10.38 5.51 -17.43
C PHE A 16 9.55 6.02 -18.62
N ALA A 17 8.24 6.13 -18.43
CA ALA A 17 7.32 6.50 -19.52
C ALA A 17 7.56 7.91 -20.10
N SER A 18 8.12 8.85 -19.31
CA SER A 18 8.55 10.15 -19.83
C SER A 18 9.49 10.90 -18.87
N ILE A 19 10.35 11.76 -19.44
CA ILE A 19 11.20 12.70 -18.69
C ILE A 19 10.35 13.63 -17.79
N ALA A 20 9.15 14.02 -18.25
CA ALA A 20 8.24 14.86 -17.47
C ALA A 20 7.77 14.16 -16.18
N GLN A 21 7.53 12.85 -16.22
CA GLN A 21 7.23 12.05 -15.04
C GLN A 21 8.42 11.98 -14.08
N VAL A 22 9.63 11.77 -14.62
CA VAL A 22 10.88 11.76 -13.83
C VAL A 22 11.08 13.09 -13.12
N CYS A 23 10.99 14.22 -13.83
CA CYS A 23 11.15 15.56 -13.25
C CYS A 23 10.17 15.83 -12.10
N ARG A 24 8.90 15.42 -12.24
CA ARG A 24 7.88 15.56 -11.19
C ARG A 24 8.18 14.74 -9.94
N ARG A 25 8.70 13.51 -10.11
CA ARG A 25 9.03 12.62 -8.98
C ARG A 25 10.32 13.05 -8.27
N ILE A 26 11.35 13.43 -9.04
CA ILE A 26 12.60 13.95 -8.46
C ILE A 26 12.36 15.32 -7.83
N GLY A 27 11.41 16.10 -8.34
CA GLY A 27 11.10 17.47 -7.90
C GLY A 27 12.11 18.50 -8.40
N ILE A 28 12.61 18.31 -9.63
CA ILE A 28 13.51 19.24 -10.35
C ILE A 28 12.74 19.85 -11.52
N ASN A 29 12.94 21.15 -11.75
CA ASN A 29 12.32 21.86 -12.87
C ASN A 29 12.74 21.23 -14.22
N ARG A 30 11.77 20.96 -15.11
CA ARG A 30 12.02 20.30 -16.40
C ARG A 30 13.00 21.07 -17.30
N GLN A 31 12.94 22.41 -17.32
CA GLN A 31 13.89 23.22 -18.09
C GLN A 31 15.31 23.04 -17.55
N GLN A 32 15.47 23.02 -16.23
CA GLN A 32 16.75 22.77 -15.57
C GLN A 32 17.24 21.34 -15.83
N PHE A 33 16.36 20.35 -15.76
CA PHE A 33 16.69 18.95 -16.02
C PHE A 33 17.12 18.71 -17.48
N ASN A 34 16.46 19.36 -18.43
CA ASN A 34 16.84 19.29 -19.84
C ASN A 34 18.24 19.87 -20.09
N LYS A 35 18.66 20.89 -19.34
CA LYS A 35 20.04 21.41 -19.40
C LYS A 35 21.06 20.37 -18.94
N TYR A 36 20.71 19.48 -18.02
CA TYR A 36 21.56 18.37 -17.58
C TYR A 36 21.71 17.32 -18.68
N LEU A 37 20.59 16.91 -19.29
CA LEU A 37 20.58 15.95 -20.41
C LEU A 37 21.33 16.47 -21.64
N ALA A 38 21.24 17.77 -21.92
CA ALA A 38 21.94 18.42 -23.03
C ALA A 38 23.41 18.76 -22.71
N ALA A 39 23.94 18.31 -21.57
CA ALA A 39 25.30 18.60 -21.11
C ALA A 39 25.63 20.10 -20.97
N GLN A 40 24.63 20.98 -20.87
CA GLN A 40 24.82 22.44 -20.81
C GLN A 40 25.24 22.90 -19.41
N VAL A 41 24.75 22.24 -18.36
CA VAL A 41 25.01 22.58 -16.95
C VAL A 41 25.12 21.30 -16.13
N ARG A 42 25.93 21.31 -15.06
CA ARG A 42 25.97 20.23 -14.07
C ARG A 42 24.93 20.41 -12.96
N PRO A 43 24.33 19.32 -12.43
CA PRO A 43 23.53 19.40 -11.22
C PRO A 43 24.36 19.95 -10.05
N SER A 44 23.72 20.72 -9.16
CA SER A 44 24.30 21.00 -7.85
C SER A 44 24.41 19.71 -7.04
N GLN A 45 25.25 19.65 -6.01
CA GLN A 45 25.38 18.47 -5.16
C GLN A 45 24.04 18.01 -4.55
N HIS A 46 23.13 18.95 -4.24
CA HIS A 46 21.79 18.64 -3.79
C HIS A 46 20.95 17.96 -4.89
N ASN A 47 20.96 18.48 -6.11
CA ASN A 47 20.23 17.90 -7.23
C ASN A 47 20.86 16.57 -7.69
N MET A 48 22.19 16.44 -7.63
CA MET A 48 22.89 15.21 -7.94
C MET A 48 22.46 14.08 -7.00
N ARG A 49 22.45 14.34 -5.69
CA ARG A 49 21.94 13.37 -4.70
C ARG A 49 20.49 12.95 -4.98
N ARG A 50 19.60 13.91 -5.25
CA ARG A 50 18.20 13.60 -5.59
C ARG A 50 18.05 12.76 -6.86
N ILE A 51 18.89 13.02 -7.86
CA ILE A 51 18.94 12.22 -9.09
C ILE A 51 19.42 10.80 -8.76
N CYS A 52 20.52 10.67 -8.02
CA CYS A 52 21.10 9.40 -7.59
C CYS A 52 20.11 8.56 -6.77
N ASP A 53 19.51 9.15 -5.73
CA ASP A 53 18.51 8.51 -4.86
C ASP A 53 17.30 8.01 -5.66
N PHE A 54 16.84 8.79 -6.65
CA PHE A 54 15.70 8.41 -7.47
C PHE A 54 15.99 7.19 -8.36
N PHE A 55 17.19 7.12 -8.93
CA PHE A 55 17.60 6.00 -9.79
C PHE A 55 18.19 4.83 -8.99
N GLY A 56 18.35 4.96 -7.67
CA GLY A 56 18.94 3.93 -6.81
C GLY A 56 20.40 3.67 -7.16
N VAL A 57 21.15 4.72 -7.52
CA VAL A 57 22.58 4.67 -7.83
C VAL A 57 23.35 5.69 -6.98
N THR A 58 24.64 5.51 -6.80
CA THR A 58 25.51 6.51 -6.17
C THR A 58 26.03 7.54 -7.19
N GLU A 59 26.59 8.64 -6.70
CA GLU A 59 27.25 9.64 -7.55
C GLU A 59 28.45 9.04 -8.31
N SER A 60 29.21 8.14 -7.69
CA SER A 60 30.31 7.44 -8.38
C SER A 60 29.80 6.49 -9.45
N GLU A 61 28.65 5.85 -9.25
CA GLU A 61 28.02 4.94 -10.22
C GLU A 61 27.51 5.71 -11.46
N ILE A 62 26.79 6.83 -11.29
CA ILE A 62 26.24 7.59 -12.43
C ILE A 62 27.31 8.27 -13.30
N LEU A 63 28.53 8.42 -12.76
CA LEU A 63 29.68 8.99 -13.46
C LEU A 63 30.58 7.92 -14.12
N LEU A 64 30.24 6.63 -14.01
CA LEU A 64 30.97 5.56 -14.70
C LEU A 64 30.91 5.71 -16.23
N GLU A 65 31.86 5.08 -16.91
CA GLU A 65 31.79 4.91 -18.36
C GLU A 65 30.44 4.26 -18.77
N GLU A 66 29.86 4.75 -19.87
CA GLU A 66 28.50 4.37 -20.28
C GLU A 66 28.27 2.86 -20.31
N ARG A 67 29.24 2.08 -20.80
CA ARG A 67 29.14 0.62 -20.85
C ARG A 67 28.98 0.02 -19.45
N ARG A 68 29.82 0.44 -18.48
CA ARG A 68 29.78 -0.06 -17.10
C ARG A 68 28.51 0.39 -16.38
N PHE A 69 28.08 1.64 -16.60
CA PHE A 69 26.83 2.13 -16.03
C PHE A 69 25.62 1.37 -16.57
N ARG A 70 25.59 1.10 -17.88
CA ARG A 70 24.54 0.29 -18.52
C ARG A 70 24.54 -1.14 -18.00
N GLU A 71 25.70 -1.77 -17.80
CA GLU A 71 25.79 -3.13 -17.20
C GLU A 71 25.24 -3.14 -15.77
N LEU A 72 25.64 -2.17 -14.94
CA LEU A 72 25.17 -2.03 -13.56
C LEU A 72 23.66 -1.82 -13.51
N LEU A 73 23.13 -0.91 -14.34
CA LEU A 73 21.69 -0.69 -14.46
C LEU A 73 20.98 -1.88 -15.09
N ALA A 74 21.55 -2.60 -16.05
CA ALA A 74 20.93 -3.76 -16.69
C ALA A 74 20.80 -4.95 -15.73
N VAL A 75 21.76 -5.14 -14.82
CA VAL A 75 21.63 -6.13 -13.74
C VAL A 75 20.48 -5.75 -12.78
N ARG A 76 20.29 -4.46 -12.51
CA ARG A 76 19.22 -3.94 -11.64
C ARG A 76 17.86 -3.79 -12.35
N SER A 77 17.86 -3.58 -13.66
CA SER A 77 16.71 -3.33 -14.54
C SER A 77 16.41 -4.53 -15.44
N ALA A 78 17.02 -5.69 -15.17
CA ALA A 78 16.75 -6.91 -15.90
C ALA A 78 15.22 -7.10 -15.94
N PRO A 79 14.62 -7.17 -17.14
CA PRO A 79 13.20 -7.37 -17.24
C PRO A 79 12.85 -8.64 -16.48
N GLU A 80 11.73 -8.62 -15.76
CA GLU A 80 11.24 -9.73 -14.93
C GLU A 80 11.15 -11.08 -15.68
N THR A 81 11.33 -11.10 -16.99
CA THR A 81 11.33 -12.26 -17.87
C THR A 81 12.49 -13.25 -17.72
N GLN A 82 13.56 -12.93 -16.97
CA GLN A 82 14.65 -13.89 -16.69
C GLN A 82 14.82 -14.28 -15.22
N ARG A 83 13.99 -13.75 -14.32
CA ARG A 83 13.76 -14.44 -13.05
C ARG A 83 12.78 -15.55 -13.39
N GLY A 84 13.16 -16.82 -13.16
CA GLY A 84 12.18 -17.91 -13.17
C GLY A 84 10.94 -17.47 -12.37
N ALA A 85 9.76 -17.98 -12.76
CA ALA A 85 8.50 -17.60 -12.11
C ALA A 85 8.72 -17.51 -10.59
N PRO A 86 8.26 -16.43 -9.92
CA PRO A 86 8.54 -16.23 -8.50
C PRO A 86 8.30 -17.53 -7.75
N LEU A 87 9.22 -17.94 -6.85
CA LEU A 87 9.13 -19.24 -6.15
C LEU A 87 7.76 -19.48 -5.50
N TYR A 88 7.07 -18.39 -5.15
CA TYR A 88 5.76 -18.38 -4.51
C TYR A 88 4.58 -18.32 -5.48
N ALA A 89 4.81 -18.03 -6.77
CA ALA A 89 3.75 -17.92 -7.78
C ALA A 89 2.89 -19.19 -7.86
N PRO A 90 3.45 -20.42 -7.88
CA PRO A 90 2.63 -21.63 -7.88
C PRO A 90 1.74 -21.78 -6.63
N ALA A 91 2.21 -21.31 -5.47
CA ALA A 91 1.44 -21.35 -4.23
C ALA A 91 0.29 -20.33 -4.27
N ILE A 92 0.55 -19.11 -4.74
CA ILE A 92 -0.47 -18.07 -4.90
C ILE A 92 -1.50 -18.46 -5.96
N GLU A 93 -1.08 -19.07 -7.07
CA GLU A 93 -1.99 -19.61 -8.10
C GLU A 93 -2.86 -20.73 -7.54
N ARG A 94 -2.29 -21.64 -6.74
CA ARG A 94 -3.06 -22.69 -6.05
C ARG A 94 -4.12 -22.09 -5.11
N LEU A 95 -3.75 -21.09 -4.30
CA LEU A 95 -4.69 -20.40 -3.42
C LEU A 95 -5.78 -19.67 -4.21
N SER A 96 -5.42 -19.02 -5.32
CA SER A 96 -6.38 -18.31 -6.19
C SER A 96 -7.37 -19.28 -6.81
N ARG A 97 -6.92 -20.45 -7.29
CA ARG A 97 -7.79 -21.50 -7.86
C ARG A 97 -8.68 -22.17 -6.81
N ALA A 98 -8.16 -22.37 -5.60
CA ALA A 98 -8.93 -22.96 -4.50
C ALA A 98 -9.95 -21.97 -3.90
N SER A 99 -9.73 -20.66 -4.08
CA SER A 99 -10.61 -19.62 -3.56
C SER A 99 -11.99 -19.67 -4.20
N GLY A 100 -13.03 -19.58 -3.38
CA GLY A 100 -14.39 -19.30 -3.85
C GLY A 100 -14.50 -17.92 -4.50
N SER A 101 -15.62 -17.67 -5.20
CA SER A 101 -15.88 -16.37 -5.81
C SER A 101 -16.11 -15.29 -4.75
N LEU A 102 -15.43 -14.17 -4.92
CA LEU A 102 -15.60 -12.94 -4.15
C LEU A 102 -16.31 -11.85 -4.97
N ASP A 103 -16.87 -12.17 -6.14
CA ASP A 103 -17.47 -11.18 -7.05
C ASP A 103 -18.54 -10.33 -6.35
N ARG A 104 -19.39 -10.97 -5.53
CA ARG A 104 -20.42 -10.27 -4.75
C ARG A 104 -19.85 -9.26 -3.75
N TYR A 105 -18.63 -9.47 -3.26
CA TYR A 105 -17.94 -8.60 -2.31
C TYR A 105 -17.09 -7.53 -3.01
N CYS A 106 -16.99 -7.52 -4.34
CA CYS A 106 -16.21 -6.50 -5.04
C CYS A 106 -16.88 -5.13 -4.93
N GLY A 107 -16.13 -4.12 -4.49
CA GLY A 107 -16.62 -2.77 -4.25
C GLY A 107 -15.77 -2.01 -3.24
N TYR A 108 -16.30 -0.90 -2.74
CA TYR A 108 -15.64 -0.01 -1.80
C TYR A 108 -16.13 -0.25 -0.38
N TYR A 109 -15.23 -0.07 0.59
CA TYR A 109 -15.51 -0.30 1.99
C TYR A 109 -14.90 0.78 2.87
N TYR A 110 -15.64 1.28 3.86
CA TYR A 110 -14.98 1.86 5.02
C TYR A 110 -14.54 0.76 5.97
N ARG A 111 -13.27 0.79 6.39
CA ARG A 111 -12.74 -0.11 7.39
C ARG A 111 -12.59 0.62 8.72
N TYR A 112 -13.08 0.00 9.78
CA TYR A 112 -13.05 0.52 11.14
C TYR A 112 -12.36 -0.47 12.08
N PHE A 113 -11.42 0.02 12.89
CA PHE A 113 -10.76 -0.74 13.95
C PHE A 113 -10.10 0.21 14.95
N PHE A 114 -9.85 -0.25 16.18
CA PHE A 114 -9.06 0.51 17.14
C PHE A 114 -7.59 0.62 16.70
N ALA A 115 -7.07 1.84 16.65
CA ALA A 115 -5.74 2.13 16.16
C ALA A 115 -4.65 1.56 17.08
N PHE A 116 -3.83 0.63 16.57
CA PHE A 116 -2.76 -0.01 17.34
C PHE A 116 -1.71 0.98 17.89
N SER A 117 -1.46 2.07 17.16
CA SER A 117 -0.49 3.09 17.55
C SER A 117 -1.06 4.18 18.48
N TYR A 118 -2.38 4.29 18.60
CA TYR A 118 -3.07 5.40 19.25
C TYR A 118 -4.26 4.90 20.09
N PRO A 119 -4.07 4.63 21.40
CA PRO A 119 -5.10 4.07 22.26
C PRO A 119 -6.42 4.83 22.22
N GLY A 120 -7.52 4.10 22.27
CA GLY A 120 -8.86 4.66 22.35
C GLY A 120 -9.35 5.33 21.06
N MET A 121 -8.46 5.53 20.07
CA MET A 121 -8.82 6.09 18.78
C MET A 121 -9.21 4.97 17.80
N ILE A 122 -10.19 5.26 16.95
CA ILE A 122 -10.65 4.39 15.87
C ILE A 122 -10.11 4.93 14.56
N THR A 123 -9.46 4.06 13.77
CA THR A 123 -9.08 4.37 12.40
C THR A 123 -10.27 4.10 11.47
N ARG A 124 -10.64 5.07 10.63
CA ARG A 124 -11.47 4.85 9.44
C ARG A 124 -10.61 4.99 8.19
N SER A 125 -10.43 3.88 7.46
CA SER A 125 -9.73 3.83 6.17
C SER A 125 -10.70 3.48 5.03
N ILE A 126 -10.28 3.69 3.78
CA ILE A 126 -11.07 3.34 2.60
C ILE A 126 -10.38 2.20 1.85
N GLY A 127 -11.06 1.07 1.80
CA GLY A 127 -10.67 -0.14 1.09
C GLY A 127 -11.42 -0.32 -0.22
N ARG A 128 -10.84 -1.06 -1.15
CA ARG A 128 -11.49 -1.53 -2.38
C ARG A 128 -11.08 -2.97 -2.66
N LEU A 129 -12.07 -3.82 -2.86
CA LEU A 129 -11.91 -5.18 -3.36
C LEU A 129 -12.26 -5.20 -4.86
N THR A 130 -11.36 -5.74 -5.68
CA THR A 130 -11.54 -5.84 -7.14
C THR A 130 -11.09 -7.18 -7.66
N ARG A 131 -11.80 -7.71 -8.66
CA ARG A 131 -11.33 -8.84 -9.45
C ARG A 131 -10.42 -8.39 -10.59
N VAL A 132 -9.31 -9.09 -10.78
CA VAL A 132 -8.39 -8.95 -11.91
C VAL A 132 -8.05 -10.35 -12.41
N GLY A 133 -8.57 -10.73 -13.58
CA GLY A 133 -8.53 -12.11 -14.05
C GLY A 133 -9.23 -13.04 -13.05
N ASP A 134 -8.51 -14.05 -12.57
CA ASP A 134 -8.99 -15.01 -11.56
C ASP A 134 -8.56 -14.67 -10.13
N GLN A 135 -7.98 -13.50 -9.92
CA GLN A 135 -7.49 -13.04 -8.62
C GLN A 135 -8.35 -11.92 -8.06
N TYR A 136 -8.44 -11.85 -6.73
CA TYR A 136 -9.06 -10.74 -6.02
C TYR A 136 -8.00 -9.91 -5.33
N LEU A 137 -7.93 -8.63 -5.71
CA LEU A 137 -6.96 -7.68 -5.20
C LEU A 137 -7.64 -6.71 -4.23
N TRP A 138 -6.93 -6.41 -3.17
CA TRP A 138 -7.33 -5.46 -2.16
C TRP A 138 -6.41 -4.24 -2.21
N LYS A 139 -7.00 -3.04 -2.16
CA LYS A 139 -6.27 -1.79 -1.94
C LYS A 139 -6.90 -1.04 -0.78
N ASN A 140 -6.09 -0.42 0.06
CA ASN A 140 -6.58 0.38 1.18
C ASN A 140 -5.77 1.67 1.33
N VAL A 141 -6.45 2.73 1.74
CA VAL A 141 -5.85 4.04 2.01
C VAL A 141 -6.23 4.50 3.39
N GLU A 142 -5.21 4.73 4.21
CA GLU A 142 -5.33 5.37 5.51
C GLU A 142 -4.91 6.83 5.43
N ARG A 143 -5.61 7.68 6.18
CA ARG A 143 -5.22 9.06 6.39
C ARG A 143 -5.11 9.32 7.87
N HIS A 144 -4.00 9.91 8.28
CA HIS A 144 -3.75 10.34 9.65
C HIS A 144 -3.50 11.85 9.63
N ALA A 145 -4.06 12.58 10.58
CA ALA A 145 -3.70 13.99 10.73
C ALA A 145 -2.25 14.05 11.25
N SER A 146 -1.37 14.77 10.55
CA SER A 146 -0.02 15.02 11.07
C SER A 146 -0.13 15.84 12.35
N MET A 147 0.55 15.38 13.40
CA MET A 147 0.62 16.12 14.67
C MET A 147 1.59 17.29 14.62
N SER A 148 2.43 17.40 13.57
CA SER A 148 3.50 18.39 13.56
C SER A 148 3.33 19.49 12.52
N HIS A 149 2.82 19.26 11.31
CA HIS A 149 2.73 20.34 10.30
C HIS A 149 1.68 20.04 9.24
N GLY A 150 0.41 20.41 9.46
CA GLY A 150 -0.66 20.72 8.47
C GLY A 150 -1.05 19.72 7.36
N ALA A 151 -0.18 18.83 6.92
CA ALA A 151 -0.39 17.85 5.87
C ALA A 151 -0.81 16.51 6.48
N SER A 152 -1.86 15.89 5.95
CA SER A 152 -2.25 14.54 6.38
C SER A 152 -1.23 13.51 5.89
N ASP A 153 -0.74 12.64 6.77
CA ASP A 153 0.00 11.45 6.36
C ASP A 153 -0.95 10.49 5.67
N VAL A 154 -0.58 10.06 4.46
CA VAL A 154 -1.35 9.09 3.67
C VAL A 154 -0.55 7.82 3.56
N THR A 155 -1.10 6.73 4.08
CA THR A 155 -0.51 5.39 3.97
C THR A 155 -1.35 4.56 3.02
N LYS A 156 -0.70 3.84 2.12
CA LYS A 156 -1.36 3.02 1.10
C LYS A 156 -0.98 1.57 1.31
N TYR A 157 -1.94 0.68 1.10
CA TYR A 157 -1.78 -0.75 1.24
C TYR A 157 -2.28 -1.45 -0.01
N GLU A 158 -1.60 -2.52 -0.37
CA GLU A 158 -1.96 -3.41 -1.47
C GLU A 158 -1.89 -4.86 -1.00
N GLY A 159 -2.77 -5.70 -1.53
CA GLY A 159 -2.92 -7.07 -1.04
C GLY A 159 -3.78 -7.95 -1.92
N MET A 160 -3.98 -9.17 -1.44
CA MET A 160 -4.83 -10.18 -2.07
C MET A 160 -5.91 -10.62 -1.12
N ALA A 161 -7.04 -11.02 -1.68
CA ALA A 161 -8.17 -11.58 -0.96
C ALA A 161 -8.49 -12.99 -1.44
N PHE A 162 -8.91 -13.85 -0.51
CA PHE A 162 -9.27 -15.23 -0.76
C PHE A 162 -10.54 -15.58 0.02
N LEU A 163 -11.40 -16.42 -0.56
CA LEU A 163 -12.50 -17.06 0.13
C LEU A 163 -12.15 -18.55 0.29
N LEU A 164 -11.61 -18.92 1.44
CA LEU A 164 -11.14 -20.28 1.73
C LEU A 164 -11.64 -20.71 3.10
N GLY A 165 -12.15 -21.94 3.21
CA GLY A 165 -12.72 -22.47 4.46
C GLY A 165 -13.85 -21.60 5.01
N ASP A 166 -14.73 -21.11 4.14
CA ASP A 166 -15.85 -20.23 4.47
C ASP A 166 -15.47 -18.94 5.20
N ARG A 167 -14.25 -18.44 4.96
CA ARG A 167 -13.76 -17.16 5.49
C ARG A 167 -13.14 -16.31 4.39
N LEU A 168 -13.48 -15.01 4.41
CA LEU A 168 -12.86 -14.03 3.54
C LEU A 168 -11.57 -13.56 4.21
N THR A 169 -10.43 -13.95 3.65
CA THR A 169 -9.11 -13.60 4.16
C THR A 169 -8.47 -12.56 3.26
N ILE A 170 -7.96 -11.48 3.84
CA ILE A 170 -7.20 -10.45 3.13
C ILE A 170 -5.83 -10.35 3.77
N VAL A 171 -4.77 -10.41 2.95
CA VAL A 171 -3.40 -10.12 3.38
C VAL A 171 -2.91 -8.94 2.57
N GLU A 172 -2.47 -7.88 3.24
CA GLU A 172 -1.99 -6.65 2.61
C GLU A 172 -0.67 -6.21 3.24
N TYR A 173 0.09 -5.41 2.49
CA TYR A 173 1.32 -4.77 2.96
C TYR A 173 1.26 -3.27 2.66
N GLU A 174 2.04 -2.49 3.40
CA GLU A 174 2.18 -1.06 3.16
C GLU A 174 3.05 -0.82 1.91
N SER A 175 2.49 -0.14 0.91
CA SER A 175 3.00 -0.21 -0.47
C SER A 175 4.24 0.65 -0.75
N LEU A 176 4.58 1.62 0.09
CA LEU A 176 5.70 2.54 -0.16
C LEU A 176 6.98 2.10 0.55
N LEU A 177 6.91 1.70 1.82
CA LEU A 177 8.07 1.31 2.62
C LEU A 177 8.15 -0.20 2.85
N ALA A 178 7.08 -0.96 2.52
CA ALA A 178 6.96 -2.38 2.84
C ALA A 178 7.22 -2.67 4.33
N GLY A 179 6.89 -1.70 5.19
CA GLY A 179 7.29 -1.74 6.60
C GLY A 179 6.41 -2.63 7.48
N SER A 180 5.21 -2.97 7.00
CA SER A 180 4.19 -3.70 7.74
C SER A 180 3.36 -4.62 6.84
N ILE A 181 2.95 -5.75 7.41
CA ILE A 181 1.92 -6.64 6.87
C ILE A 181 0.74 -6.62 7.84
N THR A 182 -0.46 -6.61 7.29
CA THR A 182 -1.72 -6.75 8.02
C THR A 182 -2.53 -7.88 7.39
N GLN A 183 -3.22 -8.64 8.24
CA GLN A 183 -4.12 -9.70 7.81
C GLN A 183 -5.50 -9.45 8.41
N MET A 184 -6.54 -9.66 7.61
CA MET A 184 -7.93 -9.68 8.06
C MET A 184 -8.55 -11.05 7.74
N ILE A 185 -9.34 -11.58 8.66
CA ILE A 185 -10.17 -12.77 8.47
C ILE A 185 -11.60 -12.35 8.81
N LEU A 186 -12.50 -12.45 7.84
CA LEU A 186 -13.84 -11.88 7.90
C LEU A 186 -14.89 -12.97 7.66
N TYR A 187 -16.03 -12.81 8.33
CA TYR A 187 -17.21 -13.62 8.06
C TYR A 187 -17.84 -13.23 6.70
N PRO A 188 -18.17 -14.20 5.84
CA PRO A 188 -19.02 -13.94 4.69
C PRO A 188 -20.41 -13.47 5.12
N SER A 189 -21.00 -12.51 4.38
CA SER A 189 -22.43 -12.18 4.56
C SER A 189 -23.30 -13.32 4.00
N TYR A 190 -24.33 -13.75 4.74
CA TYR A 190 -25.33 -14.71 4.28
C TYR A 190 -26.65 -14.05 3.81
N HIS A 191 -26.72 -12.71 3.88
CA HIS A 191 -27.85 -11.94 3.38
C HIS A 191 -27.72 -11.65 1.87
N THR A 192 -28.85 -11.33 1.23
CA THR A 192 -28.90 -10.94 -0.20
C THR A 192 -28.08 -9.68 -0.47
N GLY A 193 -28.12 -8.71 0.45
CA GLY A 193 -27.27 -7.52 0.46
C GLY A 193 -26.00 -7.68 1.29
N ILE A 194 -25.07 -6.76 1.10
CA ILE A 194 -23.90 -6.60 1.97
C ILE A 194 -24.01 -5.22 2.60
N ASP A 195 -24.29 -5.17 3.90
CA ASP A 195 -24.24 -3.92 4.65
C ASP A 195 -22.83 -3.71 5.21
N TYR A 196 -22.31 -4.75 5.85
CA TYR A 196 -20.97 -4.77 6.42
C TYR A 196 -20.46 -6.20 6.58
N LEU A 197 -19.14 -6.33 6.77
CA LEU A 197 -18.48 -7.56 7.16
C LEU A 197 -17.75 -7.31 8.48
N THR A 198 -17.71 -8.31 9.35
CA THR A 198 -16.96 -8.26 10.62
C THR A 198 -15.94 -9.39 10.67
N GLY A 199 -14.95 -9.22 11.52
CA GLY A 199 -14.00 -10.27 11.83
C GLY A 199 -12.81 -9.77 12.61
N LEU A 200 -11.70 -10.47 12.45
CA LEU A 200 -10.44 -10.22 13.14
C LEU A 200 -9.41 -9.62 12.20
N GLN A 201 -8.61 -8.71 12.71
CA GLN A 201 -7.43 -8.21 12.04
C GLN A 201 -6.20 -8.33 12.94
N THR A 202 -5.05 -8.59 12.34
CA THR A 202 -3.73 -8.51 12.98
C THR A 202 -2.82 -7.53 12.26
N GLY A 203 -1.85 -7.00 12.98
CA GLY A 203 -0.81 -6.14 12.40
C GLY A 203 0.27 -5.76 13.40
N GLY A 204 1.39 -5.29 12.86
CA GLY A 204 2.47 -4.68 13.64
C GLY A 204 2.47 -3.16 13.42
N PRO A 205 2.03 -2.32 14.37
CA PRO A 205 2.14 -0.87 14.24
C PRO A 205 3.60 -0.44 14.06
N MET A 206 3.88 0.56 13.21
CA MET A 206 5.23 1.11 13.07
C MET A 206 5.66 1.96 14.29
N LYS A 207 4.71 2.36 15.14
CA LYS A 207 4.93 3.11 16.38
C LYS A 207 4.70 2.19 17.60
N ARG A 208 4.99 2.69 18.81
CA ARG A 208 4.83 1.93 20.08
C ARG A 208 5.60 0.60 20.16
N GLY A 209 6.86 0.62 19.71
CA GLY A 209 7.75 -0.53 19.85
C GLY A 209 7.38 -1.73 18.98
N ARG A 210 6.54 -1.55 17.95
CA ARG A 210 6.16 -2.58 16.97
C ARG A 210 5.57 -3.85 17.59
N LYS A 211 4.89 -3.70 18.73
CA LYS A 211 4.23 -4.82 19.41
C LYS A 211 3.18 -5.44 18.47
N PRO A 212 3.24 -6.75 18.19
CA PRO A 212 2.17 -7.44 17.46
C PRO A 212 0.83 -7.18 18.15
N ALA A 213 -0.19 -6.88 17.35
CA ALA A 213 -1.51 -6.55 17.85
C ALA A 213 -2.60 -7.22 17.02
N ALA A 214 -3.74 -7.42 17.67
CA ALA A 214 -4.97 -7.91 17.05
C ALA A 214 -6.14 -7.03 17.49
N SER A 215 -7.15 -6.88 16.63
CA SER A 215 -8.42 -6.22 16.96
C SER A 215 -9.57 -6.77 16.14
N ARG A 216 -10.79 -6.59 16.64
CA ARG A 216 -11.99 -6.66 15.82
C ARG A 216 -11.91 -5.59 14.72
N VAL A 217 -12.47 -5.92 13.56
CA VAL A 217 -12.54 -5.04 12.39
C VAL A 217 -13.94 -5.12 11.79
N MET A 218 -14.41 -3.99 11.30
CA MET A 218 -15.65 -3.88 10.53
C MET A 218 -15.36 -3.26 9.17
N LEU A 219 -15.86 -3.88 8.09
CA LEU A 219 -15.89 -3.32 6.75
C LEU A 219 -17.33 -2.92 6.40
N GLU A 220 -17.66 -1.63 6.41
CA GLU A 220 -18.93 -1.10 5.93
C GLU A 220 -18.92 -1.02 4.40
N TYR A 221 -19.85 -1.69 3.73
CA TYR A 221 -19.92 -1.72 2.27
C TYR A 221 -20.54 -0.42 1.72
N LEU A 222 -19.86 0.18 0.74
CA LEU A 222 -20.26 1.45 0.13
C LEU A 222 -20.77 1.27 -1.31
N GLY A 223 -20.82 0.03 -1.80
CA GLY A 223 -21.18 -0.27 -3.18
C GLY A 223 -19.99 -0.28 -4.15
N GLN A 224 -20.31 -0.53 -5.42
CA GLN A 224 -19.30 -0.63 -6.49
C GLN A 224 -18.79 0.72 -6.99
N ARG A 225 -19.54 1.80 -6.75
CA ARG A 225 -19.24 3.16 -7.21
C ARG A 225 -19.40 4.14 -6.06
N VAL A 226 -18.36 4.94 -5.82
CA VAL A 226 -18.34 5.98 -4.79
C VAL A 226 -17.67 7.24 -5.33
N ASP A 227 -18.02 8.41 -4.79
CA ASP A 227 -17.19 9.61 -4.92
C ASP A 227 -15.93 9.41 -4.07
N LEU A 228 -14.87 8.89 -4.69
CA LEU A 228 -13.65 8.48 -3.99
C LEU A 228 -12.98 9.66 -3.26
N SER A 229 -12.99 10.85 -3.85
CA SER A 229 -12.44 12.05 -3.24
C SER A 229 -13.18 12.41 -1.95
N ARG A 230 -14.51 12.35 -1.97
CA ARG A 230 -15.34 12.54 -0.78
C ARG A 230 -15.13 11.42 0.23
N ALA A 231 -14.99 10.18 -0.23
CA ALA A 231 -14.79 9.03 0.63
C ALA A 231 -13.48 9.13 1.41
N ILE A 232 -12.37 9.44 0.73
CA ILE A 232 -11.04 9.66 1.31
C ILE A 232 -11.02 10.85 2.28
N ARG A 233 -11.78 11.92 2.01
CA ARG A 233 -11.90 13.07 2.94
C ARG A 233 -12.53 12.70 4.27
N ARG A 234 -13.36 11.66 4.31
CA ARG A 234 -13.92 11.13 5.55
C ARG A 234 -12.97 10.17 6.27
N CYS A 235 -11.93 9.65 5.64
CA CYS A 235 -10.93 8.82 6.34
C CYS A 235 -10.11 9.64 7.35
N GLY A 236 -9.67 8.98 8.42
CA GLY A 236 -9.07 9.66 9.56
C GLY A 236 -8.98 8.80 10.80
N MET A 237 -8.60 9.43 11.90
CA MET A 237 -8.73 8.88 13.24
C MET A 237 -9.84 9.62 13.99
N PHE A 238 -10.64 8.87 14.74
CA PHE A 238 -11.85 9.37 15.38
C PHE A 238 -11.93 8.85 16.82
N SER A 239 -12.59 9.60 17.70
CA SER A 239 -13.02 9.07 18.98
C SER A 239 -14.22 8.14 18.80
N GLN A 240 -14.55 7.37 19.84
CA GLN A 240 -15.69 6.45 19.82
C GLN A 240 -17.03 7.18 19.60
N GLU A 241 -17.17 8.38 20.19
CA GLU A 241 -18.36 9.22 20.07
C GLU A 241 -18.54 9.71 18.64
N ALA A 242 -17.44 10.05 17.95
CA ALA A 242 -17.47 10.58 16.59
C ALA A 242 -17.81 9.54 15.51
N VAL A 243 -17.52 8.25 15.75
CA VAL A 243 -17.87 7.17 14.80
C VAL A 243 -19.31 6.66 15.04
N GLY A 244 -19.80 6.79 16.26
CA GLY A 244 -21.16 6.42 16.65
C GLY A 244 -21.27 5.00 17.24
N PRO A 245 -22.38 4.73 17.95
CA PRO A 245 -22.49 3.57 18.84
C PRO A 245 -22.49 2.23 18.10
N ARG A 246 -23.10 2.16 16.90
CA ARG A 246 -23.17 0.92 16.11
C ARG A 246 -21.78 0.41 15.74
N VAL A 247 -20.94 1.26 15.15
CA VAL A 247 -19.59 0.86 14.73
C VAL A 247 -18.74 0.52 15.94
N THR A 248 -18.78 1.36 16.99
CA THR A 248 -18.02 1.14 18.23
C THR A 248 -18.36 -0.20 18.87
N ALA A 249 -19.64 -0.60 18.89
CA ALA A 249 -20.05 -1.91 19.41
C ALA A 249 -19.47 -3.07 18.58
N LEU A 250 -19.46 -2.96 17.25
CA LEU A 250 -18.98 -4.01 16.34
C LEU A 250 -17.45 -4.20 16.36
N ILE A 251 -16.69 -3.19 16.80
CA ILE A 251 -15.21 -3.24 16.79
C ILE A 251 -14.58 -3.21 18.18
N ARG A 252 -15.38 -3.25 19.25
CA ARG A 252 -14.87 -3.29 20.62
C ARG A 252 -13.98 -4.51 20.81
N ASN A 253 -12.88 -4.39 21.55
CA ASN A 253 -11.93 -5.49 21.79
C ASN A 253 -12.08 -6.05 23.21
N ASP A 254 -13.30 -6.36 23.61
CA ASP A 254 -13.60 -7.05 24.86
C ASP A 254 -13.40 -8.57 24.71
N MET A 255 -12.76 -9.13 25.72
CA MET A 255 -12.50 -10.56 25.90
C MET A 255 -13.04 -10.94 27.28
N ALA A 256 -13.75 -12.07 27.38
CA ALA A 256 -14.24 -12.57 28.66
C ALA A 256 -13.04 -12.89 29.60
N ALA A 257 -13.22 -12.74 30.91
CA ALA A 257 -12.13 -12.91 31.87
C ALA A 257 -11.54 -14.33 31.90
N ASP A 258 -12.32 -15.32 31.46
CA ASP A 258 -11.99 -16.73 31.35
C ASP A 258 -11.64 -17.17 29.91
N ALA A 259 -11.64 -16.25 28.94
CA ALA A 259 -11.26 -16.55 27.58
C ALA A 259 -9.73 -16.57 27.42
N TRP A 260 -9.25 -17.62 26.76
CA TRP A 260 -7.82 -17.84 26.49
C TRP A 260 -7.42 -17.42 25.07
N VAL A 261 -8.41 -17.19 24.20
CA VAL A 261 -8.24 -16.88 22.78
C VAL A 261 -9.07 -15.65 22.43
N PHE A 262 -8.52 -14.75 21.61
CA PHE A 262 -9.26 -13.58 21.12
C PHE A 262 -10.12 -13.95 19.92
N GLU A 263 -11.37 -14.31 20.22
CA GLU A 263 -12.37 -14.71 19.23
C GLU A 263 -13.30 -13.54 18.88
N VAL A 264 -13.78 -13.57 17.65
CA VAL A 264 -14.74 -12.61 17.12
C VAL A 264 -15.95 -13.39 16.67
N ASP A 265 -17.10 -13.14 17.28
CA ASP A 265 -18.35 -13.78 16.90
C ASP A 265 -18.95 -13.14 15.65
N GLN A 266 -19.65 -13.96 14.88
CA GLN A 266 -20.56 -13.47 13.86
C GLN A 266 -21.84 -13.02 14.58
N LEU A 267 -22.07 -11.70 14.58
CA LEU A 267 -23.30 -11.10 15.12
C LEU A 267 -24.47 -11.25 14.15
#